data_AF-A0A1H9W881-F1
#
_entry.id   AF-A0A1H9W881-F1
#
_cell.length_a   1.000
_cell.length_b   1.000
_cell.length_c   1.000
_cell.angle_alpha   90.00
_cell.angle_beta   90.00
_cell.angle_gamma   90.00
#
_symmetry.space_group_name_H-M   'P 1'
#
loop_
_entity.id
_entity.type
_entity.pdbx_description
1 polymer ?
#
loop_
_entity_poly.entity_id
_entity_poly.type
_entity_poly.pdbx_seq_one_letter_code
_entity_poly.pdbx_strand_id
1 'polypeptide(L)'
;MKRPGPLLTLLAGLVLGLFLLTLNVTTGTKTVSSTQQEKQQEKSPSPTTTSPAPTSTPSRTPATATDADYAGRTADDAAAIAVSVRDGRAIAYFCDGHTRESWLKGDVRGDGTLKLTGKNGAKLDGTLRDGKRIDGTVDVGGGHHAFTADRATKPSGLWRATATVRSAKIDAGWIVLKDGTQVGIVTRDGEPSPAPRIDPATGAVTVDGQQLTARPATP
;
A
#
# COMPACT_ATOMS: atom_id res chain seq x y z
N MET A 1 -6.07 -51.16 -0.96
CA MET A 1 -6.52 -50.05 -1.83
C MET A 1 -5.29 -49.45 -2.51
N LYS A 2 -5.26 -49.48 -3.85
CA LYS A 2 -4.08 -49.19 -4.68
C LYS A 2 -3.95 -47.67 -4.88
N ARG A 3 -2.76 -47.11 -4.59
CA ARG A 3 -2.46 -45.67 -4.75
C ARG A 3 -1.96 -45.40 -6.18
N PRO A 4 -2.60 -44.54 -6.99
CA PRO A 4 -2.03 -44.12 -8.26
C PRO A 4 -1.16 -42.86 -8.08
N GLY A 5 0.09 -43.06 -7.67
CA GLY A 5 1.19 -42.13 -7.98
C GLY A 5 2.22 -42.97 -8.71
N PRO A 6 2.59 -42.65 -9.97
CA PRO A 6 3.47 -41.51 -10.30
C PRO A 6 3.20 -40.91 -11.71
N LEU A 7 2.05 -41.18 -12.33
CA LEU A 7 1.76 -40.82 -13.73
C LEU A 7 1.23 -39.39 -13.90
N LEU A 8 0.67 -38.78 -12.85
CA LEU A 8 0.11 -37.42 -12.92
C LEU A 8 1.17 -36.30 -12.95
N THR A 9 2.41 -36.58 -12.54
CA THR A 9 3.52 -35.61 -12.59
C THR A 9 4.13 -35.47 -13.99
N LEU A 10 3.95 -36.45 -14.87
CA LEU A 10 4.47 -36.39 -16.24
C LEU A 10 3.57 -35.59 -17.20
N LEU A 11 2.28 -35.42 -16.90
CA LEU A 11 1.36 -34.66 -17.75
C LEU A 11 1.43 -33.14 -17.54
N ALA A 12 1.84 -32.69 -16.34
CA ALA A 12 1.93 -31.26 -16.01
C ALA A 12 3.17 -30.57 -16.63
N GLY A 13 4.25 -31.31 -16.91
CA GLY A 13 5.46 -30.77 -17.53
C GLY A 13 5.31 -30.42 -19.01
N LEU A 14 4.40 -31.11 -19.74
CA LEU A 14 4.24 -30.95 -21.19
C LEU A 14 3.40 -29.73 -21.58
N VAL A 15 2.53 -29.23 -20.68
CA VAL A 15 1.71 -28.04 -20.94
C VAL A 15 2.51 -26.74 -20.76
N LEU A 16 3.54 -26.74 -19.90
CA LEU A 16 4.38 -25.55 -19.67
C LEU A 16 5.41 -25.29 -20.80
N GLY A 17 5.78 -26.33 -21.55
CA GLY A 17 6.71 -26.21 -22.68
C GLY A 17 6.10 -25.58 -23.95
N LEU A 18 4.78 -25.68 -24.15
CA LEU A 18 4.11 -25.16 -25.35
C LEU A 18 3.72 -23.67 -25.27
N PHE A 19 3.74 -23.05 -24.09
CA PHE A 19 3.30 -21.66 -23.90
C PHE A 19 4.42 -20.62 -24.09
N LEU A 20 5.69 -21.04 -24.12
CA LEU A 20 6.86 -20.14 -24.23
C LEU A 20 7.36 -19.95 -25.69
N LEU A 21 6.52 -20.18 -26.70
CA LEU A 21 6.92 -20.17 -28.11
C LEU A 21 5.99 -19.38 -29.05
N THR A 22 5.40 -18.26 -28.64
CA THR A 22 4.50 -17.48 -29.53
C THR A 22 4.66 -15.95 -29.53
N LEU A 23 5.68 -15.37 -28.89
CA LEU A 23 5.91 -13.92 -28.96
C LEU A 23 7.25 -13.59 -29.59
N ASN A 24 7.41 -13.97 -30.85
CA ASN A 24 8.41 -13.34 -31.70
C ASN A 24 7.87 -13.21 -33.13
N VAL A 25 8.20 -12.08 -33.76
CA VAL A 25 7.94 -11.71 -35.17
C VAL A 25 6.62 -10.98 -35.42
N THR A 26 6.69 -9.65 -35.58
CA THR A 26 6.48 -8.99 -36.89
C THR A 26 6.90 -7.52 -36.80
N THR A 27 8.14 -7.24 -37.18
CA THR A 27 8.54 -5.98 -37.79
C THR A 27 7.98 -5.94 -39.22
N GLY A 28 7.15 -4.93 -39.52
CA GLY A 28 6.62 -4.70 -40.87
C GLY A 28 6.57 -3.20 -41.19
N THR A 29 7.60 -2.72 -41.87
CA THR A 29 7.64 -1.43 -42.59
C THR A 29 6.65 -1.42 -43.78
N LYS A 30 5.96 -0.30 -44.04
CA LYS A 30 5.79 0.35 -45.38
C LYS A 30 4.78 1.54 -45.35
N THR A 31 5.33 2.76 -45.43
CA THR A 31 5.27 3.72 -46.56
C THR A 31 3.93 4.08 -47.25
N VAL A 32 3.66 5.41 -47.28
CA VAL A 32 2.91 6.30 -48.23
C VAL A 32 1.37 6.14 -48.36
N SER A 33 0.53 7.17 -48.55
CA SER A 33 0.65 8.54 -49.07
C SER A 33 -0.46 9.42 -48.46
N SER A 34 -0.23 10.72 -48.27
CA SER A 34 -1.30 11.71 -48.52
C SER A 34 -0.68 12.97 -49.10
N THR A 35 -1.04 13.22 -50.36
CA THR A 35 -0.66 14.37 -51.17
C THR A 35 -1.70 15.45 -50.96
N GLN A 36 -1.29 16.65 -50.55
CA GLN A 36 -1.97 17.96 -50.73
C GLN A 36 -1.15 18.98 -49.91
N GLN A 37 -0.81 20.18 -50.37
CA GLN A 37 -0.94 20.88 -51.63
C GLN A 37 0.00 22.10 -51.48
N GLU A 38 0.81 22.36 -52.48
CA GLU A 38 1.71 23.50 -52.54
C GLU A 38 0.90 24.78 -52.76
N LYS A 39 1.12 25.80 -51.92
CA LYS A 39 0.83 27.19 -52.29
C LYS A 39 1.90 28.12 -51.73
N GLN A 40 2.46 28.89 -52.65
CA GLN A 40 3.61 29.76 -52.53
C GLN A 40 3.45 30.89 -51.50
N GLN A 41 4.49 31.01 -50.67
CA GLN A 41 5.29 32.20 -50.37
C GLN A 41 4.66 33.60 -50.48
N GLU A 42 4.65 34.33 -49.35
CA GLU A 42 4.87 35.77 -49.32
C GLU A 42 5.61 36.21 -48.05
N LYS A 43 6.64 37.04 -48.24
CA LYS A 43 7.50 37.67 -47.22
C LYS A 43 6.79 38.91 -46.66
N SER A 44 6.74 39.08 -45.33
CA SER A 44 6.72 40.41 -44.68
C SER A 44 6.98 40.31 -43.15
N PRO A 45 7.43 41.39 -42.49
CA PRO A 45 8.37 41.35 -41.36
C PRO A 45 7.73 41.04 -39.99
N SER A 46 8.55 40.48 -39.11
CA SER A 46 8.27 40.21 -37.70
C SER A 46 7.88 41.47 -36.90
N PRO A 47 6.84 41.40 -36.05
CA PRO A 47 6.83 42.12 -34.80
C PRO A 47 7.52 41.28 -33.71
N THR A 48 8.53 41.85 -33.06
CA THR A 48 9.15 41.30 -31.86
C THR A 48 8.14 41.39 -30.71
N THR A 49 7.40 40.31 -30.45
CA THR A 49 6.67 40.15 -29.20
C THR A 49 7.62 39.57 -28.15
N THR A 50 7.99 40.41 -27.19
CA THR A 50 8.72 40.03 -25.97
C THR A 50 7.97 38.90 -25.26
N SER A 51 8.55 37.70 -25.30
CA SER A 51 8.10 36.56 -24.51
C SER A 51 8.45 36.84 -23.03
N PRO A 52 7.49 36.81 -22.09
CA PRO A 52 7.83 36.89 -20.68
C PRO A 52 8.66 35.66 -20.31
N ALA A 53 9.84 35.90 -19.72
CA ALA A 53 10.72 34.85 -19.22
C ALA A 53 9.91 33.89 -18.31
N PRO A 54 10.11 32.56 -18.41
CA PRO A 54 9.46 31.65 -17.50
C PRO A 54 9.94 31.97 -16.08
N THR A 55 9.01 32.40 -15.24
CA THR A 55 9.21 32.48 -13.79
C THR A 55 9.64 31.11 -13.33
N SER A 56 10.91 30.98 -12.93
CA SER A 56 11.44 29.77 -12.32
C SER A 56 10.64 29.47 -11.06
N THR A 57 9.72 28.51 -11.13
CA THR A 57 9.09 27.93 -9.94
C THR A 57 10.22 27.46 -9.03
N PRO A 58 10.28 27.86 -7.75
CA PRO A 58 11.31 27.36 -6.85
C PRO A 58 11.17 25.84 -6.80
N SER A 59 12.24 25.15 -7.22
CA SER A 59 12.35 23.71 -7.09
C SER A 59 12.27 23.39 -5.60
N ARG A 60 11.10 22.99 -5.10
CA ARG A 60 10.97 22.48 -3.73
C ARG A 60 11.93 21.33 -3.59
N THR A 61 12.97 21.50 -2.78
CA THR A 61 13.80 20.38 -2.32
C THR A 61 12.86 19.30 -1.78
N PRO A 62 12.96 18.03 -2.23
CA PRO A 62 12.11 16.98 -1.72
C PRO A 62 12.31 16.91 -0.21
N ALA A 63 11.27 17.23 0.56
CA ALA A 63 11.30 16.99 1.99
C ALA A 63 11.31 15.46 2.13
N THR A 64 12.46 14.88 2.47
CA THR A 64 12.56 13.47 2.83
C THR A 64 11.45 13.18 3.82
N ALA A 65 10.56 12.24 3.49
CA ALA A 65 9.45 11.89 4.34
C ALA A 65 10.00 11.55 5.72
N THR A 66 9.69 12.40 6.70
CA THR A 66 10.24 12.25 8.05
C THR A 66 9.62 11.05 8.72
N ASP A 67 10.44 10.31 9.46
CA ASP A 67 9.99 9.21 10.30
C ASP A 67 8.83 9.61 11.19
N ALA A 68 7.70 8.95 11.00
CA ALA A 68 6.47 9.22 11.72
C ALA A 68 5.48 8.07 11.59
N ASP A 69 4.58 8.00 12.56
CA ASP A 69 3.40 7.14 12.51
C ASP A 69 2.17 7.99 12.21
N TYR A 70 1.20 7.41 11.54
CA TYR A 70 -0.05 8.05 11.13
C TYR A 70 -1.20 7.11 11.46
N ALA A 71 -2.32 7.64 11.94
CA ALA A 71 -3.50 6.86 12.26
C ALA A 71 -4.77 7.64 11.93
N GLY A 72 -5.78 6.94 11.44
CA GLY A 72 -7.07 7.52 11.12
C GLY A 72 -8.04 6.46 10.60
N ARG A 73 -8.94 6.88 9.72
CA ARG A 73 -10.07 6.05 9.27
C ARG A 73 -10.34 6.23 7.79
N THR A 74 -11.03 5.26 7.22
CA THR A 74 -11.68 5.42 5.93
C THR A 74 -12.78 6.48 6.03
N ALA A 75 -13.05 7.18 4.92
CA ALA A 75 -14.01 8.28 4.87
C ALA A 75 -15.45 7.82 5.15
N ASP A 76 -15.76 6.55 4.90
CA ASP A 76 -17.03 5.89 5.19
C ASP A 76 -17.10 5.25 6.59
N ASP A 77 -16.08 5.43 7.41
CA ASP A 77 -15.95 4.87 8.76
C ASP A 77 -15.94 3.32 8.83
N ALA A 78 -15.82 2.65 7.68
CA ALA A 78 -15.85 1.19 7.59
C ALA A 78 -14.61 0.52 8.21
N ALA A 79 -13.47 1.22 8.25
CA ALA A 79 -12.23 0.69 8.80
C ALA A 79 -11.32 1.76 9.38
N ALA A 80 -10.45 1.34 10.29
CA ALA A 80 -9.31 2.11 10.73
C ALA A 80 -8.10 1.83 9.84
N ILE A 81 -7.22 2.82 9.74
CA ILE A 81 -5.94 2.69 9.03
C ILE A 81 -4.80 3.31 9.84
N ALA A 82 -3.66 2.63 9.85
CA ALA A 82 -2.42 3.17 10.40
C ALA A 82 -1.27 2.94 9.44
N VAL A 83 -0.34 3.89 9.39
CA VAL A 83 0.86 3.85 8.53
C VAL A 83 2.07 4.21 9.39
N SER A 84 3.12 3.38 9.35
CA SER A 84 4.43 3.72 9.91
C SER A 84 5.40 3.97 8.76
N VAL A 85 6.00 5.16 8.72
CA VAL A 85 6.99 5.57 7.72
C VAL A 85 8.36 5.64 8.38
N ARG A 86 9.35 4.92 7.88
CA ARG A 86 10.74 4.95 8.34
C ARG A 86 11.69 4.79 7.15
N ASP A 87 12.71 5.64 7.06
CA ASP A 87 13.79 5.53 6.06
C ASP A 87 13.28 5.35 4.60
N GLY A 88 12.28 6.14 4.21
CA GLY A 88 11.69 6.06 2.86
C GLY A 88 10.89 4.78 2.58
N ARG A 89 10.64 3.94 3.58
CA ARG A 89 9.72 2.79 3.52
C ARG A 89 8.51 3.01 4.40
N ALA A 90 7.44 2.30 4.07
CA ALA A 90 6.26 2.29 4.91
C ALA A 90 5.65 0.89 5.04
N ILE A 91 5.03 0.67 6.20
CA ILE A 91 4.04 -0.37 6.40
C ILE A 91 2.71 0.30 6.73
N ALA A 92 1.63 -0.29 6.25
CA ALA A 92 0.28 0.11 6.60
C ALA A 92 -0.53 -1.09 7.05
N TYR A 93 -1.51 -0.79 7.90
CA TYR A 93 -2.47 -1.76 8.38
C TYR A 93 -3.87 -1.18 8.23
N PHE A 94 -4.71 -1.90 7.52
CA PHE A 94 -6.14 -1.67 7.38
C PHE A 94 -6.87 -2.69 8.25
N CYS A 95 -7.84 -2.25 9.06
CA CYS A 95 -8.57 -3.14 9.95
C CYS A 95 -10.02 -2.67 10.16
N ASP A 96 -10.98 -3.56 9.95
CA ASP A 96 -12.40 -3.31 10.27
C ASP A 96 -12.74 -3.63 11.74
N GLY A 97 -11.82 -4.24 12.49
CA GLY A 97 -12.01 -4.66 13.89
C GLY A 97 -12.82 -5.94 14.07
N HIS A 98 -13.18 -6.63 12.99
CA HIS A 98 -14.05 -7.80 13.00
C HIS A 98 -13.36 -9.01 12.35
N THR A 99 -13.19 -8.96 11.03
CA THR A 99 -12.65 -10.10 10.24
C THR A 99 -11.81 -9.69 9.04
N ARG A 100 -11.82 -8.40 8.66
CA ARG A 100 -11.10 -7.92 7.49
C ARG A 100 -9.91 -7.09 7.94
N GLU A 101 -8.74 -7.61 7.63
CA GLU A 101 -7.49 -6.90 7.79
C GLU A 101 -6.61 -7.02 6.54
N SER A 102 -5.71 -6.05 6.38
CA SER A 102 -4.64 -6.17 5.40
C SER A 102 -3.39 -5.44 5.89
N TRP A 103 -2.26 -6.13 5.78
CA TRP A 103 -0.94 -5.55 5.96
C TRP A 103 -0.35 -5.23 4.59
N LEU A 104 0.04 -3.97 4.41
CA LEU A 104 0.63 -3.47 3.18
C LEU A 104 2.03 -2.92 3.46
N LYS A 105 2.91 -2.98 2.46
CA LYS A 105 4.25 -2.40 2.53
C LYS A 105 4.68 -1.84 1.18
N GLY A 106 5.62 -0.91 1.20
CA GLY A 106 6.19 -0.31 0.00
C GLY A 106 7.02 0.93 0.30
N ASP A 107 7.26 1.71 -0.73
CA ASP A 107 8.15 2.86 -0.69
C ASP A 107 7.40 4.18 -0.49
N VAL A 108 8.09 5.12 0.15
CA VAL A 108 7.71 6.52 0.27
C VAL A 108 8.70 7.35 -0.53
N ARG A 109 8.20 8.00 -1.58
CA ARG A 109 9.02 8.84 -2.47
C ARG A 109 9.33 10.17 -1.79
N GLY A 110 10.38 10.86 -2.27
CA GLY A 110 10.78 12.17 -1.75
C GLY A 110 9.74 13.28 -1.94
N ASP A 111 8.76 13.09 -2.84
CA ASP A 111 7.62 13.98 -3.01
C ASP A 111 6.46 13.70 -2.03
N GLY A 112 6.63 12.72 -1.13
CA GLY A 112 5.62 12.28 -0.17
C GLY A 112 4.65 11.24 -0.71
N THR A 113 4.79 10.77 -1.95
CA THR A 113 3.92 9.72 -2.50
C THR A 113 4.20 8.36 -1.84
N LEU A 114 3.15 7.67 -1.41
CA LEU A 114 3.19 6.31 -0.88
C LEU A 114 2.53 5.36 -1.87
N LYS A 115 3.19 4.23 -2.18
CA LYS A 115 2.61 3.13 -2.94
C LYS A 115 2.88 1.81 -2.24
N LEU A 116 1.86 1.30 -1.57
CA LEU A 116 1.97 0.10 -0.75
C LEU A 116 1.14 -1.04 -1.33
N THR A 117 1.65 -2.25 -1.19
CA THR A 117 0.99 -3.48 -1.66
C THR A 117 0.93 -4.48 -0.52
N GLY A 118 -0.15 -5.25 -0.48
CA GLY A 118 -0.38 -6.30 0.50
C GLY A 118 -0.75 -7.62 -0.17
N LYS A 119 -1.11 -8.60 0.66
CA LYS A 119 -1.63 -9.89 0.20
C LYS A 119 -2.97 -9.69 -0.53
N ASN A 120 -3.38 -10.70 -1.31
CA ASN A 120 -4.68 -10.75 -1.98
C ASN A 120 -4.98 -9.54 -2.87
N GLY A 121 -3.93 -8.94 -3.46
CA GLY A 121 -4.05 -7.79 -4.35
C GLY A 121 -4.35 -6.47 -3.63
N ALA A 122 -4.21 -6.41 -2.30
CA ALA A 122 -4.44 -5.17 -1.55
C ALA A 122 -3.46 -4.07 -1.99
N LYS A 123 -3.97 -2.85 -2.11
CA LYS A 123 -3.19 -1.67 -2.54
C LYS A 123 -3.53 -0.47 -1.69
N LEU A 124 -2.55 0.41 -1.51
CA LEU A 124 -2.74 1.72 -0.92
C LEU A 124 -1.90 2.72 -1.70
N ASP A 125 -2.57 3.73 -2.24
CA ASP A 125 -1.96 4.88 -2.88
C ASP A 125 -2.27 6.10 -2.01
N GLY A 126 -1.22 6.83 -1.59
CA GLY A 126 -1.38 7.95 -0.68
C GLY A 126 -0.38 9.07 -0.92
N THR A 127 -0.61 10.20 -0.28
CA THR A 127 0.30 11.36 -0.31
C THR A 127 0.45 11.93 1.09
N LEU A 128 1.69 12.02 1.54
CA LEU A 128 2.06 12.70 2.77
C LEU A 128 2.00 14.22 2.57
N ARG A 129 1.07 14.89 3.26
CA ARG A 129 0.87 16.34 3.21
C ARG A 129 1.67 17.03 4.30
N ASP A 130 2.77 17.66 3.91
CA ASP A 130 3.63 18.49 4.77
C ASP A 130 4.07 17.78 6.07
N GLY A 131 4.20 16.45 6.05
CA GLY A 131 4.52 15.63 7.23
C GLY A 131 3.40 15.51 8.28
N LYS A 132 2.22 16.10 8.05
CA LYS A 132 1.14 16.23 9.06
C LYS A 132 0.03 15.19 8.92
N ARG A 133 -0.28 14.75 7.70
CA ARG A 133 -1.34 13.78 7.43
C ARG A 133 -1.07 13.04 6.14
N ILE A 134 -1.63 11.84 6.01
CA ILE A 134 -1.68 11.08 4.77
C ILE A 134 -3.12 11.08 4.29
N ASP A 135 -3.31 11.50 3.03
CA ASP A 135 -4.56 11.32 2.30
C ASP A 135 -4.35 10.30 1.21
N GLY A 136 -5.33 9.43 0.98
CA GLY A 136 -5.19 8.41 -0.05
C GLY A 136 -6.41 7.54 -0.22
N THR A 137 -6.20 6.45 -0.97
CA THR A 137 -7.17 5.38 -1.17
C THR A 137 -6.56 4.04 -0.81
N VAL A 138 -7.41 3.12 -0.38
CA VAL A 138 -7.03 1.75 -0.05
C VAL A 138 -8.01 0.78 -0.70
N ASP A 139 -7.46 -0.21 -1.40
CA ASP A 139 -8.17 -1.32 -2.02
C ASP A 139 -7.93 -2.58 -1.20
N VAL A 140 -8.94 -3.09 -0.50
CA VAL A 140 -8.84 -4.29 0.34
C VAL A 140 -10.12 -5.11 0.20
N GLY A 141 -9.99 -6.41 -0.05
CA GLY A 141 -11.14 -7.33 -0.09
C GLY A 141 -12.16 -6.99 -1.18
N GLY A 142 -11.74 -6.33 -2.27
CA GLY A 142 -12.62 -5.85 -3.34
C GLY A 142 -13.33 -4.52 -3.03
N GLY A 143 -13.17 -3.96 -1.84
CA GLY A 143 -13.62 -2.61 -1.50
C GLY A 143 -12.58 -1.55 -1.88
N HIS A 144 -13.05 -0.35 -2.19
CA HIS A 144 -12.24 0.83 -2.48
C HIS A 144 -12.64 1.96 -1.54
N HIS A 145 -11.73 2.42 -0.69
CA HIS A 145 -12.04 3.41 0.34
C HIS A 145 -11.05 4.57 0.29
N ALA A 146 -11.56 5.81 0.25
CA ALA A 146 -10.74 6.97 0.60
C ALA A 146 -10.44 6.94 2.11
N PHE A 147 -9.28 7.46 2.53
CA PHE A 147 -8.93 7.56 3.93
C PHE A 147 -8.14 8.83 4.23
N THR A 148 -8.15 9.21 5.51
CA THR A 148 -7.28 10.22 6.07
C THR A 148 -6.64 9.67 7.35
N ALA A 149 -5.33 9.83 7.48
CA ALA A 149 -4.56 9.45 8.65
C ALA A 149 -3.71 10.62 9.13
N ASP A 150 -4.02 11.16 10.30
CA ASP A 150 -3.25 12.25 10.90
C ASP A 150 -1.96 11.70 11.51
N ARG A 151 -0.93 12.56 11.59
CA ARG A 151 0.31 12.22 12.30
C ARG A 151 -0.01 11.84 13.74
N ALA A 152 0.37 10.63 14.11
CA ALA A 152 0.10 10.07 15.41
C ALA A 152 1.02 10.68 16.47
N THR A 153 0.42 10.98 17.62
CA THR A 153 1.13 11.21 18.88
C THR A 153 1.02 9.96 19.73
N LYS A 154 2.12 9.51 20.34
CA LYS A 154 2.07 8.34 21.22
C LYS A 154 0.97 8.51 22.29
N PRO A 155 0.17 7.47 22.57
CA PRO A 155 0.38 6.08 22.13
C PRO A 155 -0.36 5.68 20.82
N SER A 156 -0.94 6.64 20.09
CA SER A 156 -1.59 6.36 18.81
C SER A 156 -0.60 5.82 17.78
N GLY A 157 -1.09 4.97 16.88
CA GLY A 157 -0.28 4.36 15.83
C GLY A 157 -0.55 2.87 15.67
N LEU A 158 0.39 2.20 15.00
CA LEU A 158 0.31 0.80 14.60
C LEU A 158 1.07 -0.10 15.57
N TRP A 159 0.40 -1.16 16.02
CA TRP A 159 0.96 -2.15 16.94
C TRP A 159 0.78 -3.56 16.40
N ARG A 160 1.73 -4.45 16.70
CA ARG A 160 1.68 -5.86 16.31
C ARG A 160 2.21 -6.78 17.40
N ALA A 161 1.65 -7.96 17.50
CA ALA A 161 2.17 -9.07 18.28
C ALA A 161 2.16 -10.33 17.42
N THR A 162 3.28 -11.06 17.42
CA THR A 162 3.33 -12.41 16.83
C THR A 162 3.87 -13.37 17.88
N ALA A 163 3.23 -14.51 18.03
CA ALA A 163 3.59 -15.50 19.05
C ALA A 163 3.16 -16.90 18.63
N THR A 164 3.65 -17.91 19.35
CA THR A 164 3.06 -19.25 19.31
C THR A 164 2.52 -19.57 20.70
N VAL A 165 1.21 -19.82 20.78
CA VAL A 165 0.47 -20.06 22.03
C VAL A 165 -0.21 -21.41 21.90
N ARG A 166 0.13 -22.36 22.76
CA ARG A 166 -0.45 -23.73 22.73
C ARG A 166 -0.37 -24.36 21.32
N SER A 167 0.79 -24.24 20.67
CA SER A 167 1.06 -24.70 19.30
C SER A 167 0.31 -24.00 18.16
N ALA A 168 -0.54 -23.01 18.46
CA ALA A 168 -1.18 -22.17 17.46
C ALA A 168 -0.35 -20.91 17.17
N LYS A 169 -0.23 -20.54 15.90
CA LYS A 169 0.41 -19.27 15.51
C LYS A 169 -0.58 -18.14 15.71
N ILE A 170 -0.16 -17.14 16.48
CA ILE A 170 -0.88 -15.89 16.70
C ILE A 170 -0.20 -14.80 15.88
N ASP A 171 -0.98 -14.11 15.05
CA ASP A 171 -0.61 -12.85 14.41
C ASP A 171 -1.71 -11.84 14.72
N ALA A 172 -1.35 -10.73 15.37
CA ALA A 172 -2.32 -9.77 15.85
C ALA A 172 -1.87 -8.35 15.55
N GLY A 173 -2.81 -7.53 15.08
CA GLY A 173 -2.60 -6.12 14.74
C GLY A 173 -3.57 -5.22 15.49
N TRP A 174 -3.10 -4.03 15.87
CA TRP A 174 -3.94 -2.99 16.46
C TRP A 174 -3.61 -1.61 15.87
N ILE A 175 -4.65 -0.82 15.73
CA ILE A 175 -4.61 0.60 15.42
C ILE A 175 -5.15 1.33 16.65
N VAL A 176 -4.28 2.12 17.28
CA VAL A 176 -4.69 3.04 18.36
C VAL A 176 -4.92 4.40 17.72
N LEU A 177 -6.17 4.87 17.74
CA LEU A 177 -6.58 6.17 17.20
C LEU A 177 -6.28 7.31 18.20
N LYS A 178 -6.42 8.57 17.77
CA LYS A 178 -6.09 9.75 18.60
C LYS A 178 -6.95 9.85 19.88
N ASP A 179 -8.17 9.34 19.81
CA ASP A 179 -9.15 9.33 20.90
C ASP A 179 -8.94 8.14 21.86
N GLY A 180 -7.92 7.30 21.60
CA GLY A 180 -7.66 6.09 22.36
C GLY A 180 -8.50 4.88 21.94
N THR A 181 -9.38 5.03 20.94
CA THR A 181 -10.10 3.90 20.34
C THR A 181 -9.10 2.92 19.75
N GLN A 182 -9.33 1.63 19.98
CA GLN A 182 -8.49 0.55 19.45
C GLN A 182 -9.30 -0.30 18.50
N VAL A 183 -8.76 -0.50 17.30
CA VAL A 183 -9.32 -1.38 16.27
C VAL A 183 -8.26 -2.41 15.94
N GLY A 184 -8.57 -3.70 16.05
CA GLY A 184 -7.58 -4.73 15.84
C GLY A 184 -8.20 -6.10 15.63
N ILE A 185 -7.42 -6.98 15.01
CA ILE A 185 -7.75 -8.39 14.79
C ILE A 185 -6.61 -9.26 15.33
N VAL A 186 -6.99 -10.38 15.94
CA VAL A 186 -6.10 -11.49 16.25
C VAL A 186 -6.46 -12.63 15.31
N THR A 187 -5.47 -13.07 14.54
CA THR A 187 -5.56 -14.25 13.67
C THR A 187 -4.85 -15.42 14.35
N ARG A 188 -5.59 -16.52 14.55
CA ARG A 188 -5.09 -17.78 15.10
C ARG A 188 -5.17 -18.86 14.03
N ASP A 189 -4.02 -19.40 13.62
CA ASP A 189 -3.94 -20.47 12.61
C ASP A 189 -4.78 -20.18 11.34
N GLY A 190 -4.93 -18.90 10.99
CA GLY A 190 -5.70 -18.43 9.84
C GLY A 190 -7.13 -17.96 10.15
N GLU A 191 -7.64 -18.19 11.36
CA GLU A 191 -8.98 -17.77 11.79
C GLU A 191 -8.93 -16.39 12.48
N PRO A 192 -9.54 -15.33 11.90
CA PRO A 192 -9.54 -13.99 12.48
C PRO A 192 -10.63 -13.81 13.53
N SER A 193 -10.36 -12.98 14.53
CA SER A 193 -11.31 -12.54 15.55
C SER A 193 -10.98 -11.13 16.04
N PRO A 194 -11.95 -10.37 16.60
CA PRO A 194 -11.68 -9.07 17.21
C PRO A 194 -10.59 -9.15 18.27
N ALA A 195 -9.62 -8.25 18.21
CA ALA A 195 -8.52 -8.25 19.16
C ALA A 195 -8.96 -7.70 20.54
N PRO A 196 -8.48 -8.28 21.64
CA PRO A 196 -8.60 -7.66 22.95
C PRO A 196 -7.82 -6.34 22.99
N ARG A 197 -8.21 -5.40 23.86
CA ARG A 197 -7.51 -4.13 24.00
C ARG A 197 -6.11 -4.34 24.57
N ILE A 198 -5.14 -3.63 24.02
CA ILE A 198 -3.80 -3.51 24.59
C ILE A 198 -3.78 -2.39 25.63
N ASP A 199 -2.90 -2.49 26.62
CA ASP A 199 -2.44 -1.31 27.36
C ASP A 199 -1.41 -0.55 26.49
N PRO A 200 -1.72 0.65 25.98
CA PRO A 200 -0.82 1.35 25.07
C PRO A 200 0.45 1.91 25.75
N ALA A 201 0.49 1.95 27.09
CA ALA A 201 1.68 2.37 27.83
C ALA A 201 2.74 1.25 27.88
N THR A 202 2.31 0.00 27.98
CA THR A 202 3.20 -1.17 28.15
C THR A 202 3.21 -2.11 26.95
N GLY A 203 2.21 -2.01 26.08
CA GLY A 203 1.90 -2.98 25.03
C GLY A 203 1.29 -4.29 25.56
N ALA A 204 0.99 -4.39 26.86
CA ALA A 204 0.50 -5.63 27.45
C ALA A 204 -0.90 -5.99 26.92
N VAL A 205 -1.09 -7.27 26.63
CA VAL A 205 -2.39 -7.81 26.16
C VAL A 205 -2.49 -9.27 26.54
N THR A 206 -3.70 -9.74 26.85
CA THR A 206 -3.97 -11.15 27.14
C THR A 206 -4.72 -11.77 25.98
N VAL A 207 -4.13 -12.78 25.35
CA VAL A 207 -4.73 -13.55 24.27
C VAL A 207 -4.82 -15.00 24.75
N ASP A 208 -6.05 -15.52 24.86
CA ASP A 208 -6.34 -16.89 25.33
C ASP A 208 -5.77 -17.24 26.71
N GLY A 209 -5.76 -16.26 27.61
CA GLY A 209 -5.21 -16.40 28.96
C GLY A 209 -3.68 -16.36 29.00
N GLN A 210 -2.99 -16.17 27.87
CA GLN A 210 -1.55 -15.92 27.84
C GLN A 210 -1.28 -14.43 27.68
N GLN A 211 -0.41 -13.90 28.54
CA GLN A 211 0.07 -12.53 28.41
C GLN A 211 1.06 -12.43 27.25
N LEU A 212 0.80 -11.51 26.33
CA LEU A 212 1.65 -11.13 25.21
C LEU A 212 2.01 -9.65 25.34
N THR A 213 2.93 -9.21 24.49
CA THR A 213 3.29 -7.80 24.37
C THR A 213 3.23 -7.38 22.91
N ALA A 214 2.27 -6.51 22.60
CA ALA A 214 2.24 -5.79 21.33
C ALA A 214 3.35 -4.74 21.32
N ARG A 215 4.00 -4.59 20.16
CA ARG A 215 5.05 -3.61 19.94
C ARG A 215 4.64 -2.67 18.80
N PRO A 216 5.12 -1.42 18.79
CA PRO A 216 4.97 -0.56 17.62
C PRO A 216 5.51 -1.28 16.38
N ALA A 217 4.74 -1.33 15.30
CA ALA A 217 5.19 -1.96 14.07
C ALA A 217 5.93 -0.94 13.21
N THR A 218 7.07 -1.34 12.67
CA THR A 218 7.90 -0.54 11.76
C THR A 218 8.20 -1.32 10.47
N PRO A 219 8.54 -0.64 9.36
CA PRO A 219 8.90 -1.26 8.09
C PRO A 219 10.13 -2.18 8.11
#